data_AF-A0A0F8Z2R3-F1
#
_entry.id   AF-A0A0F8Z2R3-F1
#
_cell.length_a   1.000
_cell.length_b   1.000
_cell.length_c   1.000
_cell.angle_alpha   90.00
_cell.angle_beta   90.00
_cell.angle_gamma   90.00
#
_symmetry.space_group_name_H-M   'P 1'
#
loop_
_entity.id
_entity.type
_entity.pdbx_description
1 polymer ?
#
loop_
_entity_poly.entity_id
_entity_poly.type
_entity_poly.pdbx_seq_one_letter_code
_entity_poly.pdbx_strand_id
1 'polypeptide(L)'
;LSTVIGVLFFVIVMASTISYVGYSMDLIGNLAEAVTVKQDQNFNRQNEEFKITDARVDFNEFNLTVKNTGTIPINITRMWAQNITDSSWNQTKYQLNQIVSPGGLVSNIGQGTGLVALDSESYGLKLVTEKGNSLLTQVLSGSRHSIEMTLFHSPASPLTNQNVTLLFSVKNNLTDGSIIKSLVPDFRPPTTTGAATAVQQGPTTPTIVEGLKPGETAIFEATYLVSGDLLDKIIFNATIANAVQGNFVTDLSEIDIATVSESTINESVNEILGIQIGTLSMNFTTFQACEPGLSGINCESDSLDWVRAWDIETGTKYLYRINFTNNGLLPIIIEKATHLLQLASKTGGGGTNPLPYYIRDPSTTTNENPGQYTDLSITLPADGSIEVTMYFGGTGWTGNMIKSTDPNAGAVAGFMVLFGYE
;
A
#
# COMPACT_ATOMS: atom_id res chain seq x y z
N LEU A 1 29.21 -82.54 46.59
CA LEU A 1 29.65 -81.98 45.28
C LEU A 1 28.48 -81.42 44.48
N SER A 2 27.45 -82.22 44.16
CA SER A 2 26.26 -81.78 43.39
C SER A 2 25.54 -80.56 43.99
N THR A 3 25.33 -80.53 45.31
CA THR A 3 24.72 -79.39 46.02
C THR A 3 25.52 -78.10 45.93
N VAL A 4 26.87 -78.18 45.91
CA VAL A 4 27.74 -77.00 45.81
C VAL A 4 27.71 -76.42 44.39
N ILE A 5 27.71 -77.28 43.37
CA ILE A 5 27.62 -76.88 41.96
C ILE A 5 26.25 -76.26 41.65
N GLY A 6 25.17 -76.81 42.20
CA GLY A 6 23.82 -76.27 42.04
C GLY A 6 23.66 -74.87 42.63
N VAL A 7 24.22 -74.62 43.82
CA VAL A 7 24.22 -73.28 44.45
C VAL A 7 25.03 -72.28 43.62
N LEU A 8 26.20 -72.69 43.09
CA LEU A 8 27.03 -71.81 42.26
C LEU A 8 26.30 -71.36 40.98
N PHE A 9 25.64 -72.30 40.29
CA PHE A 9 24.82 -71.99 39.12
C PHE A 9 23.66 -71.06 39.46
N PHE A 10 22.98 -71.31 40.59
CA PHE A 10 21.88 -70.47 41.03
C PHE A 10 22.33 -69.03 41.30
N VAL A 11 23.47 -68.83 41.97
CA VAL A 11 24.02 -67.50 42.24
C VAL A 11 24.38 -66.76 40.94
N ILE A 12 24.97 -67.44 39.95
CA ILE A 12 25.30 -66.82 38.66
C ILE A 12 24.03 -66.39 37.91
N VAL A 13 23.02 -67.26 37.85
CA VAL A 13 21.74 -66.95 37.19
C VAL A 13 21.02 -65.80 37.90
N MET A 14 21.00 -65.81 39.24
CA MET A 14 20.37 -64.76 40.05
C MET A 14 21.10 -63.42 39.88
N ALA A 15 22.44 -63.42 39.92
CA ALA A 15 23.24 -62.22 39.69
C ALA A 15 23.00 -61.64 38.29
N SER A 16 22.98 -62.50 37.26
CA SER A 16 22.71 -62.10 35.87
C SER A 16 21.32 -61.47 35.72
N THR A 17 20.30 -62.06 36.39
CA THR A 17 18.93 -61.55 36.36
C THR A 17 18.83 -60.20 37.07
N ILE A 18 19.45 -60.04 38.24
CA ILE A 18 19.49 -58.77 38.98
C ILE A 18 20.21 -57.69 38.18
N SER A 19 21.35 -58.01 37.56
CA SER A 19 22.07 -57.08 36.69
C SER A 19 21.26 -56.66 35.47
N TYR A 20 20.53 -57.59 34.84
CA TYR A 20 19.65 -57.28 33.71
C TYR A 20 18.47 -56.39 34.11
N VAL A 21 17.86 -56.67 35.27
CA VAL A 21 16.77 -55.82 35.81
C VAL A 21 17.30 -54.42 36.15
N GLY A 22 18.47 -54.31 36.78
CA GLY A 22 19.12 -53.04 37.06
C GLY A 22 19.38 -52.23 35.78
N TYR A 23 19.99 -52.85 34.77
CA TYR A 23 20.21 -52.23 33.47
C TYR A 23 18.90 -51.78 32.79
N SER A 24 17.85 -52.60 32.89
CA SER A 24 16.53 -52.26 32.32
C SER A 24 15.87 -51.09 33.05
N MET A 25 16.01 -51.01 34.38
CA MET A 25 15.53 -49.88 35.17
C MET A 25 16.25 -48.58 34.80
N ASP A 26 17.58 -48.61 34.63
CA ASP A 26 18.36 -47.44 34.18
C ASP A 26 17.92 -46.99 32.77
N LEU A 27 17.65 -47.94 31.87
CA LEU A 27 17.17 -47.64 30.53
C LEU A 27 15.77 -47.00 30.54
N ILE A 28 14.88 -47.48 31.40
CA ILE A 28 13.54 -46.88 31.61
C ILE A 28 13.67 -45.46 32.18
N GLY A 29 14.57 -45.26 33.15
CA GLY A 29 14.85 -43.94 33.73
C GLY A 29 15.32 -42.93 32.67
N ASN A 30 16.31 -43.31 31.87
CA ASN A 30 16.83 -42.50 30.78
C ASN A 30 15.75 -42.21 29.71
N LEU A 31 14.89 -43.17 29.42
CA LEU A 31 13.78 -42.98 28.47
C LEU A 31 12.74 -41.97 29.01
N ALA A 32 12.37 -42.07 30.29
CA ALA A 32 11.42 -41.15 30.91
C ALA A 32 11.94 -39.70 30.93
N GLU A 33 13.24 -39.52 31.23
CA GLU A 33 13.88 -38.22 31.19
C GLU A 33 13.93 -37.67 29.75
N ALA A 34 14.30 -38.50 28.78
CA ALA A 34 14.30 -38.11 27.37
C ALA A 34 12.90 -37.71 26.86
N VAL A 35 11.84 -38.41 27.28
CA VAL A 35 10.45 -38.06 26.94
C VAL A 35 10.06 -36.71 27.55
N THR A 36 10.41 -36.46 28.81
CA THR A 36 10.12 -35.19 29.49
C THR A 36 10.81 -34.02 28.79
N VAL A 37 12.11 -34.15 28.51
CA VAL A 37 12.87 -33.14 27.76
C VAL A 37 12.27 -32.91 26.37
N LYS A 38 11.84 -33.96 25.67
CA LYS A 38 11.18 -33.84 24.37
C LYS A 38 9.82 -33.14 24.45
N GLN A 39 9.05 -33.40 25.51
CA GLN A 39 7.78 -32.75 25.73
C GLN A 39 7.97 -31.25 26.01
N ASP A 40 8.94 -30.88 26.84
CA ASP A 40 9.28 -29.49 27.11
C ASP A 40 9.79 -28.77 25.85
N GLN A 41 10.63 -29.44 25.04
CA GLN A 41 11.08 -28.91 23.75
C GLN A 41 9.89 -28.65 22.80
N ASN A 42 8.94 -29.58 22.72
CA ASN A 42 7.76 -29.44 21.88
C ASN A 42 6.85 -28.31 22.37
N PHE A 43 6.65 -28.20 23.68
CA PHE A 43 5.87 -27.12 24.30
C PHE A 43 6.52 -25.76 24.02
N ASN A 44 7.83 -25.64 24.21
CA ASN A 44 8.56 -24.42 23.89
C ASN A 44 8.50 -24.10 22.38
N ARG A 45 8.58 -25.10 21.51
CA ARG A 45 8.43 -24.89 20.06
C ARG A 45 7.02 -24.43 19.69
N GLN A 46 5.97 -24.90 20.38
CA GLN A 46 4.60 -24.43 20.14
C GLN A 46 4.37 -23.00 20.63
N ASN A 47 5.08 -22.58 21.67
CA ASN A 47 5.01 -21.21 22.20
C ASN A 47 5.94 -20.21 21.49
N GLU A 48 6.77 -20.69 20.57
CA GLU A 48 7.66 -19.88 19.75
C GLU A 48 6.95 -19.48 18.45
N GLU A 49 6.47 -18.24 18.38
CA GLU A 49 5.81 -17.71 17.20
C GLU A 49 6.42 -16.37 16.79
N PHE A 50 6.59 -16.14 15.49
CA PHE A 50 7.14 -14.90 14.98
C PHE A 50 6.64 -14.62 13.58
N LYS A 51 6.66 -13.34 13.21
CA LYS A 51 6.31 -12.86 11.87
C LYS A 51 7.32 -11.84 11.36
N ILE A 52 7.49 -11.78 10.05
CA ILE A 52 8.22 -10.70 9.39
C ILE A 52 7.25 -9.55 9.21
N THR A 53 7.55 -8.40 9.78
CA THR A 53 6.71 -7.19 9.70
C THR A 53 7.15 -6.23 8.61
N ASP A 54 8.42 -6.31 8.22
CA ASP A 54 8.99 -5.52 7.14
C ASP A 54 10.12 -6.30 6.45
N ALA A 55 10.26 -6.12 5.15
CA ALA A 55 11.39 -6.61 4.37
C ALA A 55 11.72 -5.57 3.31
N ARG A 56 12.97 -5.14 3.28
CA ARG A 56 13.47 -4.22 2.26
C ARG A 56 14.89 -4.58 1.90
N VAL A 57 15.44 -3.90 0.91
CA VAL A 57 16.85 -3.99 0.56
C VAL A 57 17.48 -2.65 0.93
N ASP A 58 18.44 -2.67 1.85
CA ASP A 58 19.21 -1.49 2.23
C ASP A 58 20.65 -1.74 1.78
N PHE A 59 21.23 -0.82 1.01
CA PHE A 59 22.60 -0.91 0.50
C PHE A 59 22.90 -2.23 -0.25
N ASN A 60 21.96 -2.68 -1.09
CA ASN A 60 21.99 -3.97 -1.80
C ASN A 60 22.00 -5.22 -0.91
N GLU A 61 21.73 -5.11 0.38
CA GLU A 61 21.59 -6.26 1.28
C GLU A 61 20.17 -6.34 1.84
N PHE A 62 19.73 -7.55 2.18
CA PHE A 62 18.40 -7.73 2.78
C PHE A 62 18.34 -7.12 4.18
N ASN A 63 17.28 -6.37 4.45
CA ASN A 63 16.94 -5.87 5.77
C ASN A 63 15.52 -6.33 6.14
N LEU A 64 15.44 -7.39 6.93
CA LEU A 64 14.19 -7.91 7.46
C LEU A 64 13.98 -7.39 8.89
N THR A 65 12.73 -7.02 9.18
CA THR A 65 12.26 -6.76 10.54
C THR A 65 11.36 -7.89 11.00
N VAL A 66 11.72 -8.52 12.10
CA VAL A 66 10.99 -9.65 12.70
C VAL A 66 10.39 -9.23 14.03
N LYS A 67 9.12 -9.59 14.23
CA LYS A 67 8.41 -9.48 15.50
C LYS A 67 8.21 -10.86 16.11
N ASN A 68 8.56 -11.00 17.38
CA ASN A 68 8.17 -12.16 18.18
C ASN A 68 6.71 -11.98 18.62
N THR A 69 5.83 -12.88 18.16
CA THR A 69 4.41 -12.90 18.53
C THR A 69 4.08 -13.98 19.57
N GLY A 70 5.05 -14.85 19.88
CA GLY A 70 4.93 -15.89 20.89
C GLY A 70 5.14 -15.38 22.31
N THR A 71 5.05 -16.32 23.26
CA THR A 71 5.16 -16.04 24.71
C THR A 71 6.57 -16.24 25.26
N ILE A 72 7.49 -16.77 24.45
CA ILE A 72 8.88 -17.03 24.83
C ILE A 72 9.87 -16.32 23.90
N PRO A 73 11.09 -15.96 24.35
CA PRO A 73 12.11 -15.41 23.48
C PRO A 73 12.46 -16.36 22.33
N ILE A 74 12.71 -15.78 21.15
CA ILE A 74 13.18 -16.52 19.97
C ILE A 74 14.64 -16.17 19.71
N ASN A 75 15.39 -17.14 19.19
CA ASN A 75 16.73 -16.93 18.68
C ASN A 75 16.78 -17.35 17.22
N ILE A 76 16.94 -16.39 16.31
CA ILE A 76 17.02 -16.63 14.87
C ILE A 76 18.47 -16.96 14.55
N THR A 77 18.70 -18.24 14.24
CA THR A 77 20.06 -18.78 14.09
C THR A 77 20.51 -18.84 12.64
N ARG A 78 19.56 -18.89 11.70
CA ARG A 78 19.86 -19.13 10.29
C ARG A 78 18.88 -18.39 9.39
N MET A 79 19.40 -17.90 8.28
CA MET A 79 18.61 -17.48 7.12
C MET A 79 19.04 -18.33 5.93
N TRP A 80 18.08 -18.93 5.25
CA TRP A 80 18.30 -19.51 3.94
C TRP A 80 17.81 -18.52 2.91
N ALA A 81 18.65 -18.22 1.92
CA ALA A 81 18.21 -17.49 0.74
C ALA A 81 18.17 -18.46 -0.44
N GLN A 82 17.28 -18.16 -1.39
CA GLN A 82 17.19 -18.79 -2.70
C GLN A 82 16.88 -17.70 -3.72
N ASN A 83 17.70 -17.55 -4.75
CA ASN A 83 17.30 -16.78 -5.92
C ASN A 83 16.24 -17.59 -6.68
N ILE A 84 15.04 -17.04 -6.80
CA ILE A 84 13.90 -17.67 -7.48
C ILE A 84 13.98 -17.42 -9.00
N THR A 85 14.78 -16.44 -9.41
CA THR A 85 14.93 -16.01 -10.81
C THR A 85 16.00 -16.83 -11.52
N ASP A 86 17.16 -17.00 -10.90
CA ASP A 86 18.23 -17.85 -11.41
C ASP A 86 18.16 -19.26 -10.82
N SER A 87 17.66 -20.21 -11.62
CA SER A 87 17.60 -21.63 -11.23
C SER A 87 18.95 -22.31 -11.02
N SER A 88 20.05 -21.70 -11.49
CA SER A 88 21.41 -22.21 -11.29
C SER A 88 21.98 -21.82 -9.92
N TRP A 89 21.35 -20.85 -9.24
CA TRP A 89 21.79 -20.37 -7.95
C TRP A 89 21.37 -21.35 -6.84
N ASN A 90 22.37 -21.94 -6.18
CA ASN A 90 22.12 -22.90 -5.11
C ASN A 90 21.59 -22.21 -3.85
N GLN A 91 20.62 -22.85 -3.20
CA GLN A 91 20.11 -22.38 -1.91
C GLN A 91 21.28 -22.22 -0.90
N THR A 92 21.46 -21.01 -0.41
CA THR A 92 22.62 -20.66 0.43
C THR A 92 22.18 -20.38 1.86
N LYS A 93 22.97 -20.88 2.82
CA LYS A 93 22.73 -20.75 4.25
C LYS A 93 23.62 -19.65 4.84
N TYR A 94 23.00 -18.73 5.57
CA TYR A 94 23.65 -17.69 6.34
C TYR A 94 23.44 -17.95 7.83
N GLN A 95 24.52 -17.83 8.60
CA GLN A 95 24.45 -17.91 10.05
C GLN A 95 24.04 -16.56 10.61
N LEU A 96 23.07 -16.57 11.51
CA LEU A 96 22.58 -15.42 12.24
C LEU A 96 22.67 -15.71 13.73
N ASN A 97 22.61 -14.66 14.55
CA ASN A 97 22.51 -14.79 16.00
C ASN A 97 21.71 -13.61 16.54
N GLN A 98 20.40 -13.62 16.27
CA GLN A 98 19.50 -12.51 16.60
C GLN A 98 18.44 -12.97 17.59
N ILE A 99 18.45 -12.38 18.78
CA ILE A 99 17.51 -12.70 19.86
C ILE A 99 16.39 -11.68 19.86
N VAL A 100 15.14 -12.15 19.91
CA VAL A 100 13.95 -11.29 19.98
C VAL A 100 13.10 -11.70 21.18
N SER A 101 13.00 -10.79 22.15
CA SER A 101 12.14 -10.96 23.33
C SER A 101 10.66 -11.05 22.95
N PRO A 102 9.79 -11.68 23.76
CA PRO A 102 8.35 -11.71 23.53
C PRO A 102 7.76 -10.32 23.28
N GLY A 103 6.97 -10.17 22.20
CA GLY A 103 6.42 -8.90 21.76
C GLY A 103 7.41 -7.92 21.14
N GLY A 104 8.72 -8.21 21.22
CA GLY A 104 9.80 -7.39 20.71
C GLY A 104 9.95 -7.43 19.19
N LEU A 105 10.68 -6.45 18.67
CA LEU A 105 11.02 -6.29 17.26
C LEU A 105 12.54 -6.23 17.13
N VAL A 106 13.08 -6.86 16.09
CA VAL A 106 14.48 -6.69 15.67
C VAL A 106 14.51 -6.41 14.17
N SER A 107 15.31 -5.43 13.76
CA SER A 107 15.56 -5.09 12.35
C SER A 107 16.99 -5.50 11.95
N ASN A 108 17.35 -5.26 10.69
CA ASN A 108 18.67 -5.54 10.12
C ASN A 108 18.98 -7.04 10.03
N ILE A 109 17.97 -7.91 10.01
CA ILE A 109 18.18 -9.32 9.74
C ILE A 109 18.49 -9.48 8.25
N GLY A 110 19.69 -10.01 7.95
CA GLY A 110 20.19 -10.16 6.58
C GLY A 110 21.33 -9.20 6.23
N GLN A 111 21.48 -8.13 7.01
CA GLN A 111 22.59 -7.17 6.87
C GLN A 111 23.91 -7.78 7.39
N GLY A 112 25.01 -7.44 6.74
CA GLY A 112 26.36 -7.95 7.04
C GLY A 112 26.56 -9.42 6.67
N THR A 113 25.63 -10.03 5.94
CA THR A 113 25.74 -11.43 5.51
C THR A 113 26.57 -11.59 4.23
N GLY A 114 26.85 -10.48 3.52
CA GLY A 114 27.49 -10.48 2.21
C GLY A 114 26.59 -10.97 1.08
N LEU A 115 25.31 -11.24 1.36
CA LEU A 115 24.32 -11.57 0.34
C LEU A 115 23.86 -10.28 -0.35
N VAL A 116 24.35 -10.09 -1.57
CA VAL A 116 23.95 -8.98 -2.43
C VAL A 116 22.64 -9.33 -3.14
N ALA A 117 21.63 -8.50 -2.96
CA ALA A 117 20.33 -8.58 -3.60
C ALA A 117 20.35 -7.74 -4.89
N LEU A 118 20.33 -8.39 -6.06
CA LEU A 118 20.30 -7.71 -7.35
C LEU A 118 18.88 -7.25 -7.69
N ASP A 119 18.70 -6.02 -8.18
CA ASP A 119 17.39 -5.41 -8.44
C ASP A 119 16.54 -6.17 -9.47
N SER A 120 17.19 -6.84 -10.44
CA SER A 120 16.53 -7.64 -11.47
C SER A 120 16.03 -9.01 -10.96
N GLU A 121 16.41 -9.41 -9.75
CA GLU A 121 16.19 -10.76 -9.23
C GLU A 121 15.25 -10.78 -8.02
N SER A 122 14.39 -11.80 -8.01
CA SER A 122 13.54 -12.18 -6.89
C SER A 122 14.18 -13.27 -6.02
N TYR A 123 13.95 -13.21 -4.72
CA TYR A 123 14.55 -14.10 -3.73
C TYR A 123 13.51 -14.64 -2.74
N GLY A 124 13.64 -15.91 -2.37
CA GLY A 124 12.93 -16.54 -1.28
C GLY A 124 13.82 -16.60 -0.05
N LEU A 125 13.36 -16.06 1.06
CA LEU A 125 14.10 -15.99 2.32
C LEU A 125 13.37 -16.83 3.37
N LYS A 126 14.07 -17.78 3.98
CA LYS A 126 13.55 -18.62 5.07
C LYS A 126 14.37 -18.40 6.32
N LEU A 127 13.75 -17.81 7.33
CA LEU A 127 14.34 -17.66 8.67
C LEU A 127 14.07 -18.92 9.48
N VAL A 128 15.06 -19.35 10.28
CA VAL A 128 14.96 -20.54 11.13
C VAL A 128 15.44 -20.22 12.55
N THR A 129 14.62 -20.55 13.54
CA THR A 129 14.94 -20.37 14.95
C THR A 129 15.73 -21.55 15.51
N GLU A 130 16.33 -21.35 16.68
CA GLU A 130 17.04 -22.39 17.42
C GLU A 130 16.16 -23.60 17.74
N LYS A 131 14.87 -23.38 18.04
CA LYS A 131 13.93 -24.48 18.36
C LYS A 131 13.30 -25.12 17.12
N GLY A 132 13.70 -24.68 15.93
CA GLY A 132 13.37 -25.31 14.65
C GLY A 132 12.12 -24.77 13.96
N ASN A 133 11.50 -23.69 14.47
CA ASN A 133 10.45 -23.00 13.74
C ASN A 133 11.05 -22.20 12.59
N SER A 134 10.27 -22.05 11.52
CA SER A 134 10.74 -21.35 10.34
C SER A 134 9.63 -20.58 9.66
N LEU A 135 10.00 -19.43 9.10
CA LEU A 135 9.10 -18.57 8.34
C LEU A 135 9.71 -18.27 6.98
N LEU A 136 8.90 -18.39 5.93
CA LEU A 136 9.26 -18.07 4.56
C LEU A 136 8.69 -16.69 4.21
N THR A 137 9.48 -15.87 3.54
CA THR A 137 9.03 -14.65 2.85
C THR A 137 9.67 -14.61 1.47
N GLN A 138 9.12 -13.80 0.58
CA GLN A 138 9.70 -13.54 -0.74
C GLN A 138 9.89 -12.04 -0.92
N VAL A 139 11.04 -11.70 -1.50
CA VAL A 139 11.38 -10.35 -1.92
C VAL A 139 11.45 -10.38 -3.44
N LEU A 140 10.50 -9.74 -4.09
CA LEU A 140 10.25 -9.86 -5.52
C LEU A 140 10.77 -8.63 -6.26
N SER A 141 11.35 -8.87 -7.43
CA SER A 141 11.57 -7.84 -8.44
C SER A 141 10.29 -7.57 -9.23
N GLY A 142 10.12 -6.35 -9.72
CA GLY A 142 9.01 -5.95 -10.59
C GLY A 142 8.92 -6.70 -11.93
N SER A 143 9.93 -7.52 -12.26
CA SER A 143 10.09 -8.21 -13.56
C SER A 143 9.23 -9.45 -13.76
N ARG A 144 8.67 -10.00 -12.68
CA ARG A 144 7.98 -11.30 -12.76
C ARG A 144 6.49 -11.25 -12.40
N HIS A 145 6.03 -10.15 -11.81
CA HIS A 145 4.66 -10.04 -11.34
C HIS A 145 3.99 -8.84 -11.99
N SER A 146 2.73 -9.02 -12.36
CA SER A 146 1.88 -7.90 -12.79
C SER A 146 1.55 -7.09 -11.55
N ILE A 147 2.07 -5.88 -11.49
CA ILE A 147 1.82 -4.94 -10.40
C ILE A 147 0.74 -3.98 -10.87
N GLU A 148 -0.21 -3.66 -9.99
CA GLU A 148 -1.26 -2.71 -10.31
C GLU A 148 -0.66 -1.31 -10.43
N MET A 149 -0.88 -0.67 -11.57
CA MET A 149 -0.29 0.62 -11.92
C MET A 149 -1.35 1.54 -12.50
N THR A 150 -1.34 2.80 -12.08
CA THR A 150 -2.23 3.83 -12.60
C THR A 150 -1.46 5.12 -12.83
N LEU A 151 -1.81 5.85 -13.88
CA LEU A 151 -1.19 7.11 -14.25
C LEU A 151 -2.30 8.14 -14.40
N PHE A 152 -2.04 9.33 -13.88
CA PHE A 152 -2.92 10.48 -13.99
C PHE A 152 -2.07 11.69 -14.35
N HIS A 153 -2.63 12.61 -15.13
CA HIS A 153 -2.01 13.89 -15.41
C HIS A 153 -2.89 15.05 -14.92
N SER A 154 -2.26 16.18 -14.62
CA SER A 154 -2.94 17.43 -14.27
C SER A 154 -2.14 18.63 -14.78
N PRO A 155 -2.78 19.66 -15.37
CA PRO A 155 -4.23 19.75 -15.63
C PRO A 155 -4.69 18.79 -16.74
N ALA A 156 -5.98 18.44 -16.76
CA ALA A 156 -6.55 17.51 -17.75
C ALA A 156 -6.51 18.04 -19.20
N SER A 157 -6.47 19.36 -19.34
CA SER A 157 -6.41 20.06 -20.63
C SER A 157 -5.40 21.20 -20.52
N PRO A 158 -4.09 20.91 -20.67
CA PRO A 158 -3.05 21.91 -20.51
C PRO A 158 -3.04 22.90 -21.66
N LEU A 159 -2.71 24.15 -21.32
CA LEU A 159 -2.40 25.18 -22.30
C LEU A 159 -0.99 25.00 -22.86
N THR A 160 -0.75 25.64 -24.01
CA THR A 160 0.60 25.69 -24.59
C THR A 160 1.59 26.38 -23.64
N ASN A 161 2.76 25.77 -23.47
CA ASN A 161 3.83 26.18 -22.54
C ASN A 161 3.44 26.08 -21.06
N GLN A 162 2.49 25.20 -20.72
CA GLN A 162 2.12 24.92 -19.34
C GLN A 162 2.81 23.66 -18.81
N ASN A 163 3.02 23.63 -17.50
CA ASN A 163 3.49 22.42 -16.82
C ASN A 163 2.31 21.47 -16.58
N VAL A 164 2.52 20.21 -16.94
CA VAL A 164 1.67 19.06 -16.63
C VAL A 164 2.37 18.21 -15.60
N THR A 165 1.74 17.99 -14.46
CA THR A 165 2.22 17.07 -13.44
C THR A 165 1.58 15.71 -13.65
N LEU A 166 2.42 14.68 -13.76
CA LEU A 166 2.04 13.29 -13.81
C LEU A 166 2.15 12.68 -12.41
N LEU A 167 1.09 12.00 -11.99
CA LEU A 167 1.04 11.17 -10.80
C LEU A 167 0.94 9.71 -11.23
N PHE A 168 2.01 8.97 -10.97
CA PHE A 168 2.12 7.55 -11.27
C PHE A 168 2.08 6.76 -9.96
N SER A 169 1.06 5.94 -9.77
CA SER A 169 0.93 5.11 -8.57
C SER A 169 1.07 3.63 -8.88
N VAL A 170 1.77 2.94 -7.98
CA VAL A 170 2.09 1.51 -8.06
C VAL A 170 1.63 0.85 -6.78
N LYS A 171 0.74 -0.14 -6.87
CA LYS A 171 0.17 -0.87 -5.74
C LYS A 171 0.61 -2.32 -5.71
N ASN A 172 1.11 -2.77 -4.55
CA ASN A 172 1.38 -4.19 -4.33
C ASN A 172 0.05 -4.90 -3.99
N ASN A 173 -0.49 -5.64 -4.96
CA ASN A 173 -1.74 -6.40 -4.82
C ASN A 173 -1.52 -7.89 -4.48
N LEU A 174 -0.29 -8.29 -4.12
CA LEU A 174 0.03 -9.67 -3.75
C LEU A 174 -0.54 -10.02 -2.38
N THR A 175 -1.14 -11.21 -2.25
CA THR A 175 -1.78 -11.68 -1.00
C THR A 175 -0.93 -12.65 -0.19
N ASP A 176 0.21 -13.05 -0.73
CA ASP A 176 1.09 -14.10 -0.18
C ASP A 176 2.12 -13.57 0.84
N GLY A 177 2.06 -12.28 1.17
CA GLY A 177 3.02 -11.64 2.07
C GLY A 177 4.30 -11.18 1.38
N SER A 178 4.39 -11.30 0.05
CA SER A 178 5.58 -10.92 -0.72
C SER A 178 5.75 -9.42 -0.84
N ILE A 179 7.00 -8.98 -0.77
CA ILE A 179 7.35 -7.56 -0.83
C ILE A 179 8.02 -7.27 -2.15
N ILE A 180 7.62 -6.18 -2.81
CA ILE A 180 8.25 -5.72 -4.05
C ILE A 180 9.37 -4.76 -3.67
N LYS A 181 10.59 -5.01 -4.13
CA LYS A 181 11.75 -4.16 -3.84
C LYS A 181 12.09 -3.22 -5.00
N SER A 182 12.85 -2.17 -4.68
CA SER A 182 13.53 -1.28 -5.64
C SER A 182 12.62 -0.78 -6.77
N LEU A 183 11.50 -0.14 -6.41
CA LEU A 183 10.60 0.47 -7.37
C LEU A 183 11.20 1.78 -7.86
N VAL A 184 11.74 1.75 -9.07
CA VAL A 184 12.21 2.94 -9.80
C VAL A 184 11.19 3.23 -10.91
N PRO A 185 10.59 4.41 -10.97
CA PRO A 185 9.65 4.78 -12.03
C PRO A 185 10.41 5.01 -13.34
N ASP A 186 9.84 4.56 -14.45
CA ASP A 186 10.33 4.78 -15.81
C ASP A 186 9.24 5.49 -16.63
N PHE A 187 9.35 6.81 -16.73
CA PHE A 187 8.50 7.63 -17.59
C PHE A 187 9.06 7.63 -19.01
N ARG A 188 8.40 6.92 -19.91
CA ARG A 188 8.83 6.84 -21.30
C ARG A 188 8.55 8.15 -22.03
N PRO A 189 9.33 8.49 -23.06
CA PRO A 189 9.04 9.64 -23.90
C PRO A 189 7.58 9.64 -24.37
N PRO A 190 6.81 10.72 -24.12
CA PRO A 190 5.42 10.79 -24.52
C PRO A 190 5.25 10.64 -26.03
N THR A 191 4.16 10.00 -26.45
CA THR A 191 3.78 9.96 -27.87
C THR A 191 2.88 11.15 -28.17
N THR A 192 3.25 11.98 -29.12
CA THR A 192 2.49 13.19 -29.48
C THR A 192 1.87 13.09 -30.87
N THR A 193 0.86 13.91 -31.12
CA THR A 193 0.23 14.11 -32.44
C THR A 193 0.35 15.58 -32.84
N GLY A 194 0.30 15.87 -34.14
CA GLY A 194 0.40 17.23 -34.65
C GLY A 194 1.76 17.88 -34.36
N ALA A 195 1.74 19.09 -33.81
CA ALA A 195 2.92 19.86 -33.44
C ALA A 195 3.30 19.70 -31.96
N ALA A 196 2.56 18.89 -31.19
CA ALA A 196 2.76 18.80 -29.76
C ALA A 196 4.12 18.24 -29.35
N THR A 197 4.68 18.83 -28.29
CA THR A 197 5.89 18.38 -27.61
C THR A 197 5.65 18.31 -26.09
N ALA A 198 6.34 17.39 -25.43
CA ALA A 198 6.31 17.24 -23.98
C ALA A 198 7.74 16.96 -23.48
N VAL A 199 8.27 17.87 -22.65
CA VAL A 199 9.64 17.80 -22.15
C VAL A 199 9.63 17.70 -20.63
N GLN A 200 10.14 16.59 -20.10
CA GLN A 200 10.22 16.38 -18.66
C GLN A 200 11.08 17.47 -17.99
N GLN A 201 10.53 18.07 -16.93
CA GLN A 201 11.16 19.08 -16.09
C GLN A 201 11.65 18.43 -14.80
N GLY A 202 12.96 18.22 -14.70
CA GLY A 202 13.59 17.68 -13.50
C GLY A 202 13.42 16.17 -13.29
N PRO A 203 13.97 15.65 -12.18
CA PRO A 203 13.88 14.22 -11.84
C PRO A 203 12.50 13.89 -11.25
N THR A 204 12.12 12.63 -11.36
CA THR A 204 10.92 12.10 -10.68
C THR A 204 11.12 12.06 -9.17
N THR A 205 10.05 12.39 -8.43
CA THR A 205 10.02 12.38 -6.96
C THR A 205 8.97 11.40 -6.41
N PRO A 206 9.33 10.45 -5.52
CA PRO A 206 10.69 10.04 -5.20
C PRO A 206 11.35 9.34 -6.41
N THR A 207 12.68 9.27 -6.43
CA THR A 207 13.40 8.57 -7.51
C THR A 207 13.37 7.05 -7.34
N ILE A 208 13.22 6.57 -6.10
CA ILE A 208 13.13 5.15 -5.78
C ILE A 208 12.26 4.95 -4.53
N VAL A 209 11.53 3.84 -4.50
CA VAL A 209 10.92 3.29 -3.28
C VAL A 209 11.52 1.91 -3.03
N GLU A 210 12.28 1.77 -1.95
CA GLU A 210 13.11 0.58 -1.65
C GLU A 210 12.29 -0.69 -1.41
N GLY A 211 11.04 -0.54 -0.96
CA GLY A 211 10.16 -1.66 -0.66
C GLY A 211 8.70 -1.24 -0.61
N LEU A 212 7.83 -2.12 -1.12
CA LEU A 212 6.38 -1.94 -1.12
C LEU A 212 5.72 -3.19 -0.54
N LYS A 213 5.15 -3.08 0.68
CA LYS A 213 4.48 -4.21 1.33
C LYS A 213 3.15 -4.54 0.67
N PRO A 214 2.62 -5.77 0.86
CA PRO A 214 1.26 -6.11 0.46
C PRO A 214 0.24 -5.04 0.89
N GLY A 215 -0.52 -4.53 -0.06
CA GLY A 215 -1.54 -3.49 0.14
C GLY A 215 -1.02 -2.04 0.14
N GLU A 216 0.28 -1.81 0.28
CA GLU A 216 0.87 -0.46 0.20
C GLU A 216 0.88 0.06 -1.24
N THR A 217 0.87 1.39 -1.38
CA THR A 217 0.92 2.10 -2.67
C THR A 217 2.07 3.10 -2.65
N ALA A 218 2.93 3.04 -3.67
CA ALA A 218 3.94 4.04 -3.95
C ALA A 218 3.37 5.05 -4.95
N ILE A 219 3.70 6.33 -4.80
CA ILE A 219 3.29 7.41 -5.71
C ILE A 219 4.56 8.14 -6.16
N PHE A 220 4.67 8.32 -7.47
CA PHE A 220 5.76 9.00 -8.16
C PHE A 220 5.21 10.20 -8.91
N GLU A 221 5.91 11.32 -8.82
CA GLU A 221 5.55 12.58 -9.45
C GLU A 221 6.59 12.98 -10.49
N ALA A 222 6.14 13.34 -11.69
CA ALA A 222 6.99 13.89 -12.73
C ALA A 222 6.30 15.07 -13.42
N THR A 223 7.01 16.17 -13.62
CA THR A 223 6.47 17.36 -14.30
C THR A 223 6.96 17.40 -15.75
N TYR A 224 6.09 17.77 -16.69
CA TYR A 224 6.39 17.94 -18.11
C TYR A 224 5.98 19.34 -18.54
N LEU A 225 6.84 20.04 -19.27
CA LEU A 225 6.46 21.25 -19.99
C LEU A 225 5.89 20.83 -21.35
N VAL A 226 4.65 21.18 -21.62
CA VAL A 226 3.96 20.81 -22.87
C VAL A 226 3.73 22.01 -23.78
N SER A 227 3.75 21.80 -25.09
CA SER A 227 3.40 22.81 -26.11
C SER A 227 2.78 22.13 -27.32
N GLY A 228 1.98 22.84 -28.11
CA GLY A 228 1.36 22.31 -29.34
C GLY A 228 0.19 23.18 -29.83
N ASP A 229 -0.58 22.68 -30.80
CA ASP A 229 -1.78 23.36 -31.30
C ASP A 229 -3.07 22.82 -30.62
N LEU A 230 -4.20 23.49 -30.83
CA LEU A 230 -5.50 23.05 -30.30
C LEU A 230 -5.84 21.64 -30.79
N LEU A 231 -6.31 20.78 -29.88
CA LEU A 231 -6.64 19.37 -30.12
C LEU A 231 -5.43 18.46 -30.38
N ASP A 232 -4.20 18.98 -30.33
CA ASP A 232 -3.04 18.11 -30.32
C ASP A 232 -3.06 17.25 -29.05
N LYS A 233 -2.73 15.97 -29.22
CA LYS A 233 -2.79 14.97 -28.15
C LYS A 233 -1.40 14.56 -27.71
N ILE A 234 -1.23 14.41 -26.40
CA ILE A 234 -0.04 13.88 -25.75
C ILE A 234 -0.43 12.63 -24.97
N ILE A 235 0.16 11.50 -25.32
CA ILE A 235 -0.02 10.22 -24.63
C ILE A 235 1.19 10.02 -23.73
N PHE A 236 0.98 10.17 -22.43
CA PHE A 236 1.96 9.86 -21.41
C PHE A 236 2.02 8.36 -21.18
N ASN A 237 3.22 7.83 -20.93
CA ASN A 237 3.45 6.41 -20.68
C ASN A 237 4.40 6.24 -19.50
N ALA A 238 3.98 5.48 -18.50
CA ALA A 238 4.76 5.18 -17.32
C ALA A 238 4.80 3.67 -17.07
N THR A 239 5.94 3.21 -16.57
CA THR A 239 6.16 1.87 -16.07
C THR A 239 7.13 1.93 -14.90
N ILE A 240 7.53 0.79 -14.36
CA ILE A 240 8.63 0.68 -13.41
C ILE A 240 9.84 0.06 -14.11
N ALA A 241 11.03 0.37 -13.64
CA ALA A 241 12.24 -0.28 -14.08
C ALA A 241 12.12 -1.80 -13.87
N ASN A 242 12.54 -2.55 -14.87
CA ASN A 242 12.41 -4.00 -14.90
C ASN A 242 10.96 -4.49 -14.75
N ALA A 243 9.92 -3.75 -15.15
CA ALA A 243 8.56 -4.30 -15.17
C ALA A 243 8.47 -5.54 -16.06
N VAL A 244 7.56 -6.47 -15.73
CA VAL A 244 7.20 -7.57 -16.64
C VAL A 244 6.77 -7.01 -18.00
N GLN A 245 7.14 -7.67 -19.10
CA GLN A 245 6.81 -7.20 -20.44
C GLN A 245 5.30 -6.97 -20.59
N GLY A 246 4.92 -5.79 -21.09
CA GLY A 246 3.53 -5.39 -21.24
C GLY A 246 2.91 -4.73 -20.01
N ASN A 247 3.61 -4.68 -18.87
CA ASN A 247 3.16 -3.95 -17.70
C ASN A 247 3.57 -2.47 -17.80
N PHE A 248 2.69 -1.66 -18.38
CA PHE A 248 2.82 -0.21 -18.45
C PHE A 248 1.42 0.40 -18.41
N VAL A 249 1.35 1.67 -18.11
CA VAL A 249 0.12 2.43 -18.06
C VAL A 249 0.27 3.69 -18.90
N THR A 250 -0.81 4.07 -19.58
CA THR A 250 -0.87 5.26 -20.41
C THR A 250 -2.00 6.17 -19.97
N ASP A 251 -1.79 7.47 -20.12
CA ASP A 251 -2.82 8.48 -19.91
C ASP A 251 -2.79 9.49 -21.07
N LEU A 252 -3.95 10.01 -21.44
CA LEU A 252 -4.14 10.85 -22.63
C LEU A 252 -4.48 12.28 -22.19
N SER A 253 -3.64 13.22 -22.61
CA SER A 253 -3.88 14.66 -22.46
C SER A 253 -4.15 15.29 -23.83
N GLU A 254 -5.04 16.29 -23.85
CA GLU A 254 -5.38 17.05 -25.05
C GLU A 254 -5.09 18.54 -24.79
N ILE A 255 -4.30 19.16 -25.65
CA ILE A 255 -3.93 20.57 -25.52
C ILE A 255 -5.14 21.43 -25.83
N ASP A 256 -5.45 22.32 -24.89
CA ASP A 256 -6.46 23.35 -25.08
C ASP A 256 -5.78 24.69 -25.41
N ILE A 257 -6.51 25.54 -26.13
CA ILE A 257 -6.14 26.93 -26.30
C ILE A 257 -7.12 27.70 -25.45
N ALA A 258 -6.59 28.55 -24.56
CA ALA A 258 -7.41 29.54 -23.89
C ALA A 258 -8.04 30.42 -24.99
N THR A 259 -9.28 30.11 -25.38
CA THR A 259 -10.10 31.01 -26.19
C THR A 259 -10.46 32.18 -25.29
N VAL A 260 -9.54 33.11 -25.16
CA VAL A 260 -9.84 34.41 -24.57
C VAL A 260 -10.77 35.07 -25.58
N SER A 261 -12.08 35.07 -25.30
CA SER A 261 -13.03 35.85 -26.08
C SER A 261 -12.51 37.30 -26.12
N GLU A 262 -12.26 37.84 -27.31
CA GLU A 262 -11.66 39.16 -27.53
C GLU A 262 -12.36 40.32 -26.80
N SER A 263 -13.55 40.11 -26.23
CA SER A 263 -14.29 41.11 -25.47
C SER A 263 -13.73 41.45 -24.08
N THR A 264 -12.74 40.71 -23.55
CA THR A 264 -12.19 40.93 -22.20
C THR A 264 -10.68 41.22 -22.19
N ILE A 265 -10.08 41.43 -23.37
CA ILE A 265 -8.64 41.72 -23.50
C ILE A 265 -8.47 43.24 -23.50
N ASN A 266 -8.38 43.85 -22.32
CA ASN A 266 -7.68 45.14 -22.22
C ASN A 266 -7.08 45.46 -20.84
N GLU A 267 -7.33 44.69 -19.76
CA GLU A 267 -6.73 45.04 -18.45
C GLU A 267 -6.10 43.91 -17.63
N SER A 268 -6.22 42.63 -17.99
CA SER A 268 -5.82 41.52 -17.07
C SER A 268 -4.81 40.48 -17.60
N VAL A 269 -4.32 40.58 -18.84
CA VAL A 269 -3.50 39.50 -19.44
C VAL A 269 -2.11 39.32 -18.79
N ASN A 270 -1.57 40.35 -18.13
CA ASN A 270 -0.29 40.23 -17.42
C ASN A 270 -0.41 39.70 -15.98
N GLU A 271 -1.61 39.62 -15.39
CA GLU A 271 -1.83 38.99 -14.07
C GLU A 271 -2.25 37.52 -14.18
N ILE A 272 -2.83 37.10 -15.32
CA ILE A 272 -3.29 35.71 -15.56
C ILE A 272 -2.12 34.72 -15.80
N LEU A 273 -0.91 35.21 -16.10
CA LEU A 273 0.28 34.37 -16.26
C LEU A 273 0.92 33.92 -14.92
N GLY A 274 0.32 34.30 -13.79
CA GLY A 274 0.74 33.89 -12.44
C GLY A 274 0.02 32.65 -11.89
N ILE A 275 -0.89 32.03 -12.64
CA ILE A 275 -1.67 30.87 -12.18
C ILE A 275 -0.74 29.69 -11.92
N GLN A 276 -0.46 29.40 -10.65
CA GLN A 276 0.21 28.17 -10.25
C GLN A 276 -0.85 27.07 -10.15
N ILE A 277 -0.82 26.14 -11.09
CA ILE A 277 -1.56 24.88 -10.95
C ILE A 277 -0.68 23.95 -10.13
N GLY A 278 -1.16 23.57 -8.95
CA GLY A 278 -0.43 22.71 -8.01
C GLY A 278 -1.29 21.56 -7.50
N THR A 279 -0.63 20.52 -7.00
CA THR A 279 -1.30 19.42 -6.29
C THR A 279 -1.39 19.80 -4.81
N LEU A 280 -2.60 20.04 -4.31
CA LEU A 280 -2.81 20.25 -2.88
C LEU A 280 -2.96 18.89 -2.17
N SER A 281 -1.91 18.46 -1.48
CA SER A 281 -1.96 17.28 -0.59
C SER A 281 -2.38 17.73 0.82
N MET A 282 -3.53 17.27 1.30
CA MET A 282 -4.05 17.63 2.63
C MET A 282 -4.16 16.40 3.55
N ASN A 283 -3.82 16.56 4.84
CA ASN A 283 -4.11 15.56 5.87
C ASN A 283 -5.58 15.71 6.32
N PHE A 284 -6.46 14.83 5.86
CA PHE A 284 -7.90 14.92 6.14
C PHE A 284 -8.25 14.41 7.55
N THR A 285 -8.24 15.29 8.55
CA THR A 285 -8.84 14.99 9.88
C THR A 285 -10.36 15.18 9.90
N THR A 286 -10.91 15.75 8.83
CA THR A 286 -12.32 16.15 8.66
C THR A 286 -13.12 15.18 7.79
N PHE A 287 -12.53 14.08 7.32
CA PHE A 287 -13.26 13.05 6.58
C PHE A 287 -14.34 12.42 7.46
N GLN A 288 -15.58 12.48 7.00
CA GLN A 288 -16.71 11.89 7.69
C GLN A 288 -17.58 11.11 6.71
N ALA A 289 -18.16 10.01 7.20
CA ALA A 289 -19.13 9.20 6.49
C ALA A 289 -20.44 9.12 7.29
N CYS A 290 -21.56 9.04 6.58
CA CYS A 290 -22.88 8.81 7.14
C CYS A 290 -23.59 7.73 6.32
N GLU A 291 -24.28 6.80 6.99
CA GLU A 291 -25.03 5.71 6.34
C GLU A 291 -26.50 6.12 6.13
N PRO A 292 -26.91 6.51 4.91
CA PRO A 292 -28.32 6.82 4.65
C PRO A 292 -29.20 5.56 4.72
N GLY A 293 -30.22 5.60 5.59
CA GLY A 293 -31.32 4.62 5.59
C GLY A 293 -31.46 3.75 6.83
N LEU A 294 -30.60 3.91 7.84
CA LEU A 294 -30.85 3.35 9.17
C LEU A 294 -31.95 4.16 9.87
N SER A 295 -32.88 3.48 10.55
CA SER A 295 -33.99 4.14 11.23
C SER A 295 -33.47 5.13 12.29
N GLY A 296 -33.73 6.42 12.09
CA GLY A 296 -33.32 7.48 13.02
C GLY A 296 -32.00 8.16 12.70
N ILE A 297 -31.31 7.78 11.61
CA ILE A 297 -30.13 8.49 11.11
C ILE A 297 -30.56 9.41 9.96
N ASN A 298 -30.33 10.70 10.12
CA ASN A 298 -30.58 11.70 9.09
C ASN A 298 -29.29 12.41 8.67
N CYS A 299 -28.64 11.87 7.65
CA CYS A 299 -27.46 12.47 7.02
C CYS A 299 -27.73 13.88 6.46
N GLU A 300 -29.00 14.28 6.27
CA GLU A 300 -29.44 15.55 5.66
C GLU A 300 -29.53 16.73 6.66
N SER A 301 -29.57 16.47 7.97
CA SER A 301 -29.89 17.53 8.94
C SER A 301 -29.14 17.47 10.27
N ASP A 302 -28.58 16.32 10.65
CA ASP A 302 -27.91 16.18 11.94
C ASP A 302 -26.39 16.00 11.78
N SER A 303 -25.64 16.93 12.37
CA SER A 303 -24.18 16.86 12.43
C SER A 303 -23.66 15.69 13.28
N LEU A 304 -24.50 15.11 14.14
CA LEU A 304 -24.15 14.03 15.07
C LEU A 304 -24.11 12.65 14.42
N ASP A 305 -24.77 12.48 13.27
CA ASP A 305 -24.86 11.21 12.54
C ASP A 305 -23.62 10.93 11.65
N TRP A 306 -22.72 11.90 11.57
CA TRP A 306 -21.49 11.82 10.79
C TRP A 306 -20.35 11.23 11.62
N VAL A 307 -19.96 10.01 11.30
CA VAL A 307 -18.85 9.33 11.96
C VAL A 307 -17.55 9.67 11.25
N ARG A 308 -16.52 10.05 12.02
CA ARG A 308 -15.14 10.11 11.53
C ARG A 308 -14.65 8.68 11.36
N ALA A 309 -14.69 8.15 10.15
CA ALA A 309 -14.30 6.77 9.90
C ALA A 309 -13.60 6.64 8.54
N TRP A 310 -12.43 5.99 8.57
CA TRP A 310 -11.75 5.46 7.38
C TRP A 310 -12.16 4.00 7.10
N ASP A 311 -12.67 3.31 8.11
CA ASP A 311 -13.20 1.96 8.00
C ASP A 311 -14.72 2.01 7.83
N ILE A 312 -15.16 1.68 6.62
CA ILE A 312 -16.58 1.53 6.27
C ILE A 312 -16.92 0.05 6.17
N GLU A 313 -18.10 -0.34 6.66
CA GLU A 313 -18.54 -1.73 6.57
C GLU A 313 -18.91 -2.09 5.12
N THR A 314 -18.51 -3.29 4.73
CA THR A 314 -18.70 -3.80 3.37
C THR A 314 -20.18 -4.03 3.08
N GLY A 315 -20.69 -3.54 1.94
CA GLY A 315 -22.06 -3.82 1.48
C GLY A 315 -23.11 -2.75 1.87
N THR A 316 -22.68 -1.73 2.59
CA THR A 316 -23.51 -0.59 3.02
C THR A 316 -23.27 0.64 2.14
N LYS A 317 -24.30 1.48 1.96
CA LYS A 317 -24.20 2.74 1.18
C LYS A 317 -23.83 3.87 2.13
N TYR A 318 -22.89 4.73 1.73
CA TYR A 318 -22.45 5.86 2.54
C TYR A 318 -22.51 7.15 1.73
N LEU A 319 -22.90 8.24 2.40
CA LEU A 319 -22.64 9.62 1.98
C LEU A 319 -21.35 10.06 2.65
N TYR A 320 -20.44 10.66 1.89
CA TYR A 320 -19.19 11.19 2.44
C TYR A 320 -19.22 12.71 2.41
N ARG A 321 -18.57 13.33 3.40
CA ARG A 321 -18.27 14.75 3.36
C ARG A 321 -16.85 15.02 3.82
N ILE A 322 -16.29 16.09 3.29
CA ILE A 322 -15.02 16.65 3.75
C ILE A 322 -15.17 18.16 3.87
N ASN A 323 -14.65 18.68 4.96
CA ASN A 323 -14.50 20.11 5.14
C ASN A 323 -13.08 20.55 4.79
N PHE A 324 -12.98 21.66 4.07
CA PHE A 324 -11.73 22.27 3.64
C PHE A 324 -11.70 23.73 4.09
N THR A 325 -10.56 24.16 4.59
CA THR A 325 -10.21 25.57 4.79
C THR A 325 -8.93 25.85 4.03
N ASN A 326 -8.83 27.04 3.44
CA ASN A 326 -7.61 27.47 2.77
C ASN A 326 -6.76 28.30 3.74
N ASN A 327 -5.69 27.68 4.24
CA ASN A 327 -4.68 28.34 5.07
C ASN A 327 -3.43 28.74 4.26
N GLY A 328 -3.53 28.73 2.92
CA GLY A 328 -2.48 29.14 2.01
C GLY A 328 -2.29 30.66 2.00
N LEU A 329 -1.38 31.16 1.15
CA LEU A 329 -1.18 32.60 0.99
C LEU A 329 -2.06 33.21 -0.11
N LEU A 330 -2.62 32.36 -0.97
CA LEU A 330 -3.45 32.74 -2.11
C LEU A 330 -4.83 32.08 -2.02
N PRO A 331 -5.88 32.71 -2.56
CA PRO A 331 -7.19 32.08 -2.65
C PRO A 331 -7.14 30.80 -3.49
N ILE A 332 -7.91 29.79 -3.12
CA ILE A 332 -8.11 28.58 -3.92
C ILE A 332 -9.47 28.70 -4.60
N ILE A 333 -9.52 28.53 -5.91
CA ILE A 333 -10.80 28.50 -6.62
C ILE A 333 -11.12 27.04 -7.00
N ILE A 334 -12.30 26.58 -6.60
CA ILE A 334 -12.82 25.25 -6.92
C ILE A 334 -13.87 25.43 -8.02
N GLU A 335 -13.62 24.92 -9.22
CA GLU A 335 -14.52 25.02 -10.38
C GLU A 335 -15.19 23.68 -10.72
N LYS A 336 -16.10 23.73 -11.69
CA LYS A 336 -16.72 22.55 -12.30
C LYS A 336 -15.71 21.52 -12.84
N ALA A 337 -14.53 21.98 -13.26
CA ALA A 337 -13.45 21.14 -13.78
C ALA A 337 -12.59 20.51 -12.68
N THR A 338 -12.82 20.84 -11.40
CA THR A 338 -12.21 20.10 -10.30
C THR A 338 -12.68 18.65 -10.41
N HIS A 339 -11.78 17.69 -10.21
CA HIS A 339 -12.13 16.28 -10.19
C HIS A 339 -11.73 15.71 -8.86
N LEU A 340 -12.63 14.94 -8.25
CA LEU A 340 -12.24 14.02 -7.18
C LEU A 340 -11.74 12.73 -7.83
N LEU A 341 -10.47 12.42 -7.62
CA LEU A 341 -9.95 11.08 -7.84
C LEU A 341 -10.02 10.30 -6.52
N GLN A 342 -10.82 9.24 -6.47
CA GLN A 342 -10.84 8.28 -5.36
C GLN A 342 -10.19 6.98 -5.83
N LEU A 343 -8.94 6.73 -5.42
CA LEU A 343 -8.31 5.42 -5.65
C LEU A 343 -8.75 4.43 -4.58
N ALA A 344 -9.94 3.86 -4.74
CA ALA A 344 -10.37 2.74 -3.92
C ALA A 344 -9.79 1.44 -4.48
N SER A 345 -9.09 0.64 -3.68
CA SER A 345 -8.80 -0.73 -4.12
C SER A 345 -10.04 -1.59 -4.00
N LYS A 346 -10.63 -1.89 -5.15
CA LYS A 346 -11.71 -2.84 -5.26
C LYS A 346 -11.13 -4.26 -5.30
N THR A 347 -11.16 -4.98 -4.19
CA THR A 347 -11.02 -6.44 -4.22
C THR A 347 -12.32 -7.05 -4.75
N GLY A 348 -12.41 -7.27 -6.07
CA GLY A 348 -13.58 -7.85 -6.75
C GLY A 348 -14.11 -6.95 -7.86
N GLY A 349 -14.13 -7.44 -9.11
CA GLY A 349 -14.04 -6.62 -10.33
C GLY A 349 -15.17 -5.60 -10.63
N GLY A 350 -14.82 -4.59 -11.42
CA GLY A 350 -15.74 -3.86 -12.31
C GLY A 350 -16.23 -2.49 -11.82
N GLY A 351 -15.67 -1.41 -12.38
CA GLY A 351 -16.21 -0.06 -12.29
C GLY A 351 -15.10 1.01 -12.42
N THR A 352 -14.76 1.41 -13.65
CA THR A 352 -13.79 2.48 -13.96
C THR A 352 -14.44 3.86 -14.06
N ASN A 353 -15.74 3.99 -13.75
CA ASN A 353 -16.45 5.25 -13.92
C ASN A 353 -16.25 6.14 -12.68
N PRO A 354 -15.83 7.40 -12.85
CA PRO A 354 -15.72 8.35 -11.75
C PRO A 354 -17.08 8.54 -11.07
N LEU A 355 -17.07 8.59 -9.73
CA LEU A 355 -18.27 8.91 -8.95
C LEU A 355 -18.55 10.42 -9.05
N PRO A 356 -19.78 10.86 -9.36
CA PRO A 356 -20.12 12.27 -9.34
C PRO A 356 -20.08 12.82 -7.89
N TYR A 357 -19.68 14.08 -7.75
CA TYR A 357 -19.57 14.79 -6.47
C TYR A 357 -20.31 16.14 -6.52
N TYR A 358 -20.63 16.71 -5.35
CA TYR A 358 -21.31 18.00 -5.22
C TYR A 358 -20.60 18.89 -4.19
N ILE A 359 -20.50 20.18 -4.49
CA ILE A 359 -19.92 21.19 -3.59
C ILE A 359 -21.07 21.97 -2.94
N ARG A 360 -21.05 22.12 -1.61
CA ARG A 360 -22.02 22.95 -0.89
C ARG A 360 -21.48 24.35 -0.70
N ASP A 361 -22.31 25.34 -1.03
CA ASP A 361 -22.07 26.73 -0.65
C ASP A 361 -22.33 26.91 0.86
N PRO A 362 -21.33 27.36 1.65
CA PRO A 362 -21.48 27.62 3.09
C PRO A 362 -22.52 28.69 3.42
N SER A 363 -22.93 29.53 2.47
CA SER A 363 -23.94 30.57 2.66
C SER A 363 -25.40 30.06 2.67
N THR A 364 -25.64 28.83 2.21
CA THR A 364 -26.99 28.24 2.16
C THR A 364 -27.34 27.57 3.48
N THR A 365 -28.24 28.20 4.22
CA THR A 365 -28.73 27.71 5.51
C THR A 365 -30.04 26.96 5.31
N THR A 366 -30.07 25.71 5.78
CA THR A 366 -31.26 24.92 6.24
C THR A 366 -31.78 23.73 5.43
N ASN A 367 -31.40 23.45 4.18
CA ASN A 367 -31.82 22.18 3.53
C ASN A 367 -30.74 21.60 2.61
N GLU A 368 -30.28 20.38 2.92
CA GLU A 368 -29.30 19.62 2.12
C GLU A 368 -29.96 18.98 0.89
N ASN A 369 -30.44 19.80 -0.07
CA ASN A 369 -31.06 19.31 -1.30
C ASN A 369 -30.08 19.35 -2.49
N PRO A 370 -29.61 18.19 -3.00
CA PRO A 370 -28.66 18.10 -4.11
C PRO A 370 -29.15 18.73 -5.41
N GLY A 371 -30.47 18.85 -5.60
CA GLY A 371 -31.08 19.43 -6.79
C GLY A 371 -30.94 20.95 -6.89
N GLN A 372 -30.39 21.63 -5.88
CA GLN A 372 -30.15 23.08 -5.88
C GLN A 372 -28.67 23.46 -6.04
N TYR A 373 -27.75 22.50 -6.10
CA TYR A 373 -26.32 22.77 -6.29
C TYR A 373 -26.01 22.92 -7.79
N THR A 374 -26.29 24.09 -8.35
CA THR A 374 -25.83 24.46 -9.70
C THR A 374 -24.46 25.14 -9.62
N ASP A 375 -23.46 24.58 -10.31
CA ASP A 375 -22.25 25.24 -10.84
C ASP A 375 -21.76 26.48 -10.05
N LEU A 376 -21.30 26.30 -8.82
CA LEU A 376 -20.61 27.37 -8.10
C LEU A 376 -19.11 27.15 -8.15
N SER A 377 -18.43 28.01 -8.90
CA SER A 377 -17.02 28.31 -8.62
C SER A 377 -16.95 28.89 -7.22
N ILE A 378 -16.30 28.20 -6.28
CA ILE A 378 -16.13 28.71 -4.92
C ILE A 378 -14.69 29.16 -4.73
N THR A 379 -14.51 30.44 -4.40
CA THR A 379 -13.24 30.99 -3.97
C THR A 379 -13.10 30.84 -2.46
N LEU A 380 -12.15 30.02 -2.04
CA LEU A 380 -11.67 29.90 -0.66
C LEU A 380 -10.57 30.93 -0.42
N PRO A 381 -10.82 32.02 0.33
CA PRO A 381 -9.78 33.00 0.64
C PRO A 381 -8.64 32.38 1.45
N ALA A 382 -7.43 32.91 1.25
CA ALA A 382 -6.17 32.50 1.89
C ALA A 382 -6.14 32.63 3.43
N ASP A 383 -7.15 33.27 4.02
CA ASP A 383 -7.15 33.65 5.44
C ASP A 383 -7.79 32.59 6.35
N GLY A 384 -8.18 31.44 5.80
CA GLY A 384 -8.87 30.37 6.53
C GLY A 384 -10.24 30.79 7.05
N SER A 385 -10.78 31.94 6.65
CA SER A 385 -12.04 32.49 7.17
C SER A 385 -13.28 31.74 6.69
N ILE A 386 -13.14 31.00 5.59
CA ILE A 386 -14.22 30.22 4.98
C ILE A 386 -13.87 28.74 5.03
N GLU A 387 -14.76 27.96 5.63
CA GLU A 387 -14.80 26.50 5.55
C GLU A 387 -15.83 26.09 4.49
N VAL A 388 -15.43 25.26 3.53
CA VAL A 388 -16.32 24.68 2.52
C VAL A 388 -16.45 23.19 2.77
N THR A 389 -17.69 22.70 2.74
CA THR A 389 -17.98 21.27 2.84
C THR A 389 -18.30 20.72 1.45
N MET A 390 -17.55 19.71 1.00
CA MET A 390 -17.89 18.94 -0.21
C MET A 390 -18.52 17.61 0.18
N TYR A 391 -19.52 17.18 -0.61
CA TYR A 391 -20.24 15.93 -0.40
C TYR A 391 -20.04 15.00 -1.60
N PHE A 392 -19.98 13.69 -1.34
CA PHE A 392 -19.72 12.66 -2.35
C PHE A 392 -20.71 11.50 -2.24
N GLY A 393 -21.18 10.96 -3.37
CA GLY A 393 -21.88 9.67 -3.43
C GLY A 393 -23.38 9.65 -3.78
N GLY A 394 -23.86 10.36 -4.80
CA GLY A 394 -25.26 10.17 -5.26
C GLY A 394 -25.57 10.71 -6.65
N THR A 395 -26.62 10.20 -7.30
CA THR A 395 -27.27 10.88 -8.42
C THR A 395 -28.79 10.78 -8.28
N GLY A 396 -29.50 11.87 -8.57
CA GLY A 396 -30.89 11.85 -9.06
C GLY A 396 -31.90 11.20 -8.12
N TRP A 397 -32.38 11.97 -7.15
CA TRP A 397 -33.23 11.55 -6.02
C TRP A 397 -34.68 11.21 -6.37
N THR A 398 -34.88 10.35 -7.38
CA THR A 398 -36.13 9.61 -7.65
C THR A 398 -35.88 8.18 -8.15
N GLY A 399 -34.62 7.79 -8.40
CA GLY A 399 -34.24 6.43 -8.74
C GLY A 399 -33.38 5.81 -7.64
N ASN A 400 -33.53 4.51 -7.42
CA ASN A 400 -32.68 3.72 -6.51
C ASN A 400 -31.21 4.11 -6.69
N MET A 401 -30.56 4.62 -5.62
CA MET A 401 -29.12 4.88 -5.59
C MET A 401 -28.38 3.71 -6.27
N ILE A 402 -27.51 3.98 -7.24
CA ILE A 402 -26.80 2.94 -8.00
C ILE A 402 -26.14 2.00 -6.99
N LYS A 403 -26.72 0.83 -6.88
CA LYS A 403 -26.25 -0.26 -6.04
C LYS A 403 -24.98 -0.75 -6.71
N SER A 404 -23.83 -0.66 -6.06
CA SER A 404 -22.81 -1.66 -6.35
C SER A 404 -23.46 -3.01 -6.03
N THR A 405 -23.73 -3.82 -7.05
CA THR A 405 -24.37 -5.13 -6.89
C THR A 405 -23.41 -6.17 -6.31
N ASP A 406 -22.23 -5.76 -5.86
CA ASP A 406 -21.20 -6.66 -5.35
C ASP A 406 -21.28 -6.74 -3.81
N PRO A 407 -21.70 -7.89 -3.26
CA PRO A 407 -21.79 -8.11 -1.81
C PRO A 407 -20.42 -8.24 -1.11
N ASN A 408 -19.30 -8.11 -1.83
CA ASN A 408 -17.94 -8.33 -1.29
C ASN A 408 -17.05 -7.07 -1.25
N ALA A 409 -17.61 -5.86 -1.29
CA ALA A 409 -16.82 -4.63 -1.35
C ALA A 409 -16.05 -4.35 -0.04
N GLY A 410 -14.76 -4.72 0.01
CA GLY A 410 -13.83 -4.53 1.13
C GLY A 410 -13.51 -3.08 1.52
N ALA A 411 -12.73 -2.91 2.60
CA ALA A 411 -12.28 -1.62 3.12
C ALA A 411 -11.61 -0.75 2.05
N VAL A 412 -11.99 0.52 2.00
CA VAL A 412 -11.54 1.49 0.99
C VAL A 412 -10.54 2.44 1.63
N ALA A 413 -9.25 2.21 1.38
CA ALA A 413 -8.26 3.28 1.51
C ALA A 413 -8.31 4.08 0.20
N GLY A 414 -8.72 5.35 0.27
CA GLY A 414 -8.73 6.27 -0.86
C GLY A 414 -8.00 7.55 -0.49
N PHE A 415 -7.15 8.04 -1.37
CA PHE A 415 -6.69 9.42 -1.31
C PHE A 415 -7.61 10.30 -2.16
N MET A 416 -7.75 11.55 -1.76
CA MET A 416 -8.50 12.58 -2.47
C MET A 416 -7.50 13.58 -3.05
N VAL A 417 -7.48 13.67 -4.38
CA VAL A 417 -6.80 14.77 -5.07
C VAL A 417 -7.86 15.80 -5.43
N LEU A 418 -7.66 17.04 -4.99
CA LEU A 418 -8.47 18.19 -5.37
C LEU A 418 -7.64 19.09 -6.28
N PHE A 419 -8.16 19.35 -7.46
CA PHE A 419 -7.57 20.30 -8.39
C PHE A 419 -8.23 21.66 -8.20
N GLY A 420 -7.49 22.60 -7.64
CA GLY A 420 -7.80 24.02 -7.68
C GLY A 420 -6.71 24.75 -8.48
N TYR A 421 -7.05 25.91 -9.02
CA TYR A 421 -6.09 26.82 -9.64
C TYR A 421 -5.87 27.99 -8.68
N GLU A 422 -4.63 28.42 -8.56
CA GLU A 422 -4.23 29.66 -7.85
C GLU A 422 -4.42 30.90 -8.73
#